data_AF-A0AAE8ZUD3-F1
#
_entry.id   AF-A0AAE8ZUD3-F1
#
_cell.length_a   1.000
_cell.length_b   1.000
_cell.length_c   1.000
_cell.angle_alpha   90.00
_cell.angle_beta   90.00
_cell.angle_gamma   90.00
#
_symmetry.space_group_name_H-M   'P 1'
#
loop_
_entity.id
_entity.type
_entity.pdbx_description
1 polymer ?
#
loop_
_entity_poly.entity_id
_entity_poly.type
_entity_poly.pdbx_seq_one_letter_code
_entity_poly.pdbx_strand_id
1 'polypeptide(L)'
;MGTETDIVARFDIHLDAGEEPVFKGGELITGKLLIELRKPIIINAVKLQMKGRAAWLNDPLKKDDIEKVYFDQDFTLLERPPGKPEPGHFKWIGDFTYSLPFECPLPKGCPSTYEGPHAFIRYFIRASLVQEDEFEKIHEYYVKKAFTLVSPSEGHIITGESAQTEDSAILGKCCCKSKLSAELALPKTGYLPGESIYGNLKIGSKHPKDILNHMEARLVDRVRRIGAPEISAASPWRTLYVRKLESNHESPNKAKGAFEQNGIFLLTVPPVCPSTKGDYEDPSKIEHILSPYGKLLESPSTATLRFRKIPFVKIEYGIQVTLGTDILLEIPIEIGELSTRDKNNTLESFVTGPQPVEEADEKGKIAVNGPFVYTPVYPYPQNAGTNGKAAGVTVISTEPSIQHSHQDPEKTIVTTTRTIVTHSDGHESKTMEETVVETEGEVVRTVLESTVDDDGIKSERKETTTIDASGDEKTQVETSKTRVAESSEVPEIIKEARERIEELVEHQLEHSPAKSPSAASEPTVETIVNENGEETIVSTEVIDDGETRTVKTTTVTKHADGSESTLVQENTTSETITTSVYED
;
A
#
# COMPACT_ATOMS: atom_id res chain seq x y z
N MET A 1 42.24 -0.35 -19.05
CA MET A 1 41.17 -1.34 -18.85
C MET A 1 39.88 -0.55 -18.72
N GLY A 2 39.23 -0.26 -19.85
CA GLY A 2 37.95 0.44 -19.87
C GLY A 2 36.85 -0.55 -19.51
N THR A 3 36.04 -0.20 -18.52
CA THR A 3 35.03 -1.06 -17.90
C THR A 3 33.83 -1.27 -18.84
N GLU A 4 33.19 -2.44 -18.76
CA GLU A 4 32.03 -2.92 -19.55
C GLU A 4 30.79 -1.98 -19.59
N THR A 5 30.84 -0.78 -19.00
CA THR A 5 29.80 0.27 -19.03
C THR A 5 29.80 1.13 -20.32
N ASP A 6 30.67 0.83 -21.28
CA ASP A 6 30.98 1.72 -22.43
C ASP A 6 30.03 1.58 -23.64
N ILE A 7 28.90 0.89 -23.51
CA ILE A 7 27.94 0.73 -24.63
C ILE A 7 26.66 1.54 -24.47
N VAL A 8 26.25 1.84 -23.25
CA VAL A 8 25.05 2.62 -22.93
C VAL A 8 25.50 4.04 -22.56
N ALA A 9 25.07 5.03 -23.35
CA ALA A 9 25.28 6.45 -23.07
C ALA A 9 24.25 6.99 -22.06
N ARG A 10 23.00 6.52 -22.16
CA ARG A 10 21.88 6.91 -21.30
C ARG A 10 20.94 5.73 -21.10
N PHE A 11 20.49 5.52 -19.86
CA PHE A 11 19.44 4.56 -19.55
C PHE A 11 18.67 5.00 -18.32
N ASP A 12 17.53 5.68 -18.53
CA ASP A 12 16.79 6.35 -17.45
C ASP A 12 15.30 6.04 -17.53
N ILE A 13 14.69 5.84 -16.37
CA ILE A 13 13.25 5.74 -16.21
C ILE A 13 12.69 7.12 -15.86
N HIS A 14 11.86 7.67 -16.74
CA HIS A 14 11.15 8.93 -16.52
C HIS A 14 9.69 8.63 -16.22
N LEU A 15 9.20 9.10 -15.08
CA LEU A 15 7.80 8.96 -14.67
C LEU A 15 7.09 10.30 -14.86
N ASP A 16 5.86 10.25 -15.35
CA ASP A 16 5.07 11.46 -15.61
C ASP A 16 4.69 12.19 -14.31
N ALA A 17 4.64 11.45 -13.20
CA ALA A 17 4.45 11.99 -11.86
C ALA A 17 5.64 12.81 -11.33
N GLY A 18 6.75 12.90 -12.08
CA GLY A 18 7.90 13.75 -11.75
C GLY A 18 9.14 13.02 -11.23
N GLU A 19 10.03 13.80 -10.61
CA GLU A 19 11.32 13.29 -10.09
C GLU A 19 11.15 12.53 -8.78
N GLU A 20 10.27 13.01 -7.89
CA GLU A 20 9.89 12.38 -6.62
C GLU A 20 8.44 11.86 -6.71
N PRO A 21 8.21 10.78 -7.48
CA PRO A 21 6.87 10.27 -7.73
C PRO A 21 6.21 9.72 -6.47
N VAL A 22 4.96 10.11 -6.26
CA VAL A 22 4.11 9.60 -5.18
C VAL A 22 2.82 9.03 -5.78
N PHE A 23 2.45 7.83 -5.34
CA PHE A 23 1.25 7.15 -5.81
C PHE A 23 0.39 6.62 -4.65
N LYS A 24 -0.88 6.35 -4.97
CA LYS A 24 -1.82 5.61 -4.13
C LYS A 24 -2.16 4.28 -4.79
N GLY A 25 -2.44 3.26 -3.98
CA GLY A 25 -2.84 1.94 -4.51
C GLY A 25 -4.09 2.04 -5.40
N GLY A 26 -4.03 1.47 -6.60
CA GLY A 26 -5.07 1.56 -7.62
C GLY A 26 -4.80 2.58 -8.74
N GLU A 27 -3.77 3.43 -8.61
CA GLU A 27 -3.42 4.40 -9.65
C GLU A 27 -2.69 3.77 -10.84
N LEU A 28 -2.79 4.41 -12.01
CA LEU A 28 -2.03 4.04 -13.20
C LEU A 28 -0.70 4.79 -13.22
N ILE A 29 0.41 4.05 -13.20
CA ILE A 29 1.74 4.64 -13.33
C ILE A 29 2.08 4.76 -14.81
N THR A 30 2.34 5.97 -15.29
CA THR A 30 2.75 6.23 -16.68
C THR A 30 4.14 6.85 -16.75
N GLY A 31 4.85 6.57 -17.84
CA GLY A 31 6.15 7.13 -18.06
C GLY A 31 6.80 6.66 -19.36
N LYS A 32 8.12 6.85 -19.42
CA LYS A 32 8.94 6.44 -20.56
C LYS A 32 10.33 6.02 -20.13
N LEU A 33 10.86 5.04 -20.85
CA LEU A 33 12.23 4.58 -20.74
C LEU A 33 13.07 5.25 -21.83
N LEU A 34 14.12 5.97 -21.43
CA LEU A 34 15.03 6.65 -22.34
C LEU A 34 16.32 5.85 -22.47
N ILE A 35 16.69 5.50 -23.69
CA ILE A 35 17.87 4.68 -23.99
C ILE A 35 18.70 5.40 -25.07
N GLU A 36 19.99 5.58 -24.81
CA GLU A 36 20.95 6.08 -25.78
C GLU A 36 22.18 5.18 -25.75
N LEU A 37 22.66 4.79 -26.94
CA LEU A 37 23.75 3.83 -27.09
C LEU A 37 24.96 4.56 -27.68
N ARG A 38 26.18 4.21 -27.26
CA ARG A 38 27.42 4.83 -27.77
C ARG A 38 27.85 4.30 -29.14
N LYS A 39 27.35 3.11 -29.49
CA LYS A 39 27.66 2.45 -30.75
C LYS A 39 26.48 1.60 -31.18
N PRO A 40 26.39 1.26 -32.48
CA PRO A 40 25.36 0.37 -32.93
C PRO A 40 25.52 -1.05 -32.34
N ILE A 41 24.53 -1.50 -31.57
CA ILE A 41 24.53 -2.81 -30.91
C ILE A 41 23.22 -3.53 -31.18
N ILE A 42 23.24 -4.85 -31.00
CA ILE A 42 22.04 -5.67 -31.05
C ILE A 42 21.45 -5.75 -29.64
N ILE A 43 20.17 -5.41 -29.50
CA ILE A 43 19.43 -5.58 -28.24
C ILE A 43 18.46 -6.73 -28.42
N ASN A 44 18.56 -7.73 -27.55
CA ASN A 44 17.71 -8.93 -27.57
C ASN A 44 16.33 -8.62 -26.99
N ALA A 45 16.30 -7.92 -25.85
CA ALA A 45 15.06 -7.54 -25.19
C ALA A 45 15.22 -6.27 -24.34
N VAL A 46 14.15 -5.48 -24.28
CA VAL A 46 13.97 -4.45 -23.26
C VAL A 46 12.82 -4.87 -22.35
N LYS A 47 13.13 -5.10 -21.08
CA LYS A 47 12.20 -5.58 -20.07
C LYS A 47 11.96 -4.49 -19.02
N LEU A 48 10.76 -4.47 -18.46
CA LEU A 48 10.37 -3.61 -17.35
C LEU A 48 9.78 -4.51 -16.26
N GLN A 49 10.22 -4.37 -15.03
CA GLN A 49 9.64 -5.02 -13.86
C GLN A 49 9.10 -3.93 -12.94
N MET A 50 7.82 -4.02 -12.59
CA MET A 50 7.24 -3.24 -11.51
C MET A 50 7.07 -4.16 -10.30
N LYS A 51 7.75 -3.86 -9.20
CA LYS A 51 7.73 -4.70 -7.99
C LYS A 51 7.40 -3.88 -6.76
N GLY A 52 6.51 -4.42 -5.93
CA GLY A 52 6.21 -3.93 -4.60
C GLY A 52 6.41 -5.04 -3.59
N ARG A 53 7.35 -4.88 -2.66
CA ARG A 53 7.64 -5.90 -1.64
C ARG A 53 7.99 -5.29 -0.30
N ALA A 54 7.75 -6.06 0.76
CA ALA A 54 8.38 -5.83 2.04
C ALA A 54 9.46 -6.88 2.28
N ALA A 55 10.58 -6.48 2.87
CA ALA A 55 11.69 -7.38 3.17
C ALA A 55 12.15 -7.17 4.61
N TRP A 56 12.44 -8.27 5.29
CA TRP A 56 13.16 -8.34 6.55
C TRP A 56 14.57 -8.81 6.24
N LEU A 57 15.56 -7.99 6.53
CA LEU A 57 16.93 -8.19 6.08
C LEU A 57 17.76 -8.94 7.11
N ASN A 58 18.63 -9.83 6.63
CA ASN A 58 19.58 -10.57 7.45
C ASN A 58 18.93 -11.28 8.64
N ASP A 59 17.91 -12.13 8.41
CA ASP A 59 17.23 -12.87 9.48
C ASP A 59 18.25 -13.66 10.32
N PRO A 60 18.31 -13.48 11.66
CA PRO A 60 19.33 -14.11 12.50
C PRO A 60 19.30 -15.65 12.47
N LEU A 61 18.14 -16.24 12.19
CA LEU A 61 17.91 -17.68 12.17
C LEU A 61 18.19 -18.27 10.79
N LYS A 62 17.73 -17.60 9.73
CA LYS A 62 17.87 -18.10 8.34
C LYS A 62 19.14 -17.63 7.64
N LYS A 63 19.80 -16.59 8.14
CA LYS A 63 20.94 -15.89 7.50
C LYS A 63 20.64 -15.47 6.05
N ASP A 64 19.39 -15.11 5.81
CA ASP A 64 18.87 -14.70 4.50
C ASP A 64 17.77 -13.67 4.71
N ASP A 65 17.39 -12.99 3.64
CA ASP A 65 16.28 -12.06 3.64
C ASP A 65 14.95 -12.83 3.60
N ILE A 66 13.93 -12.28 4.26
CA ILE A 66 12.57 -12.83 4.22
C ILE A 66 11.66 -11.77 3.64
N GLU A 67 10.96 -12.10 2.56
CA GLU A 67 10.14 -11.14 1.86
C GLU A 67 8.65 -11.50 1.83
N LYS A 68 7.84 -10.45 1.71
CA LYS A 68 6.45 -10.50 1.30
C LYS A 68 6.30 -9.68 0.03
N VAL A 69 5.98 -10.34 -1.07
CA VAL A 69 5.74 -9.69 -2.35
C VAL A 69 4.26 -9.28 -2.44
N TYR A 70 3.99 -7.99 -2.58
CA TYR A 70 2.63 -7.46 -2.78
C TYR A 70 2.20 -7.61 -4.24
N PHE A 71 3.14 -7.40 -5.15
CA PHE A 71 3.02 -7.65 -6.57
C PHE A 71 4.41 -7.67 -7.22
N ASP A 72 4.52 -8.40 -8.32
CA ASP A 72 5.70 -8.48 -9.16
C ASP A 72 5.21 -8.67 -10.59
N GLN A 73 5.30 -7.61 -11.40
CA GLN A 73 4.77 -7.57 -12.76
C GLN A 73 5.92 -7.34 -13.73
N ASP A 74 6.13 -8.29 -14.64
CA ASP A 74 7.11 -8.19 -15.71
C ASP A 74 6.43 -7.84 -17.04
N PHE A 75 7.01 -6.88 -17.75
CA PHE A 75 6.60 -6.44 -19.07
C PHE A 75 7.78 -6.53 -20.03
N THR A 76 7.52 -6.98 -21.25
CA THR A 76 8.51 -6.88 -22.33
C THR A 76 8.12 -5.68 -23.20
N LEU A 77 8.81 -4.56 -23.01
CA LEU A 77 8.55 -3.32 -23.76
C LEU A 77 8.97 -3.46 -25.22
N LEU A 78 10.00 -4.26 -25.49
CA LEU A 78 10.40 -4.55 -26.85
C LEU A 78 11.08 -5.91 -26.96
N GLU A 79 10.50 -6.74 -27.84
CA GLU A 79 11.10 -7.98 -28.38
C GLU A 79 10.95 -8.05 -29.92
N ARG A 80 10.04 -7.25 -30.49
CA ARG A 80 9.74 -7.17 -31.94
C ARG A 80 9.49 -5.70 -32.33
N PRO A 81 10.05 -5.19 -33.44
CA PRO A 81 9.74 -3.86 -33.94
C PRO A 81 8.34 -3.86 -34.57
N PRO A 82 7.70 -2.69 -34.67
CA PRO A 82 6.46 -2.55 -35.43
C PRO A 82 6.61 -3.09 -36.86
N GLY A 83 5.83 -4.11 -37.23
CA GLY A 83 5.76 -4.63 -38.60
C GLY A 83 6.71 -5.79 -38.97
N LYS A 84 7.36 -6.46 -38.00
CA LYS A 84 8.15 -7.70 -38.26
C LYS A 84 7.66 -8.86 -37.38
N PRO A 85 7.29 -10.02 -37.95
CA PRO A 85 6.71 -11.13 -37.19
C PRO A 85 7.74 -11.97 -36.42
N GLU A 86 9.02 -11.96 -36.84
CA GLU A 86 10.07 -12.74 -36.20
C GLU A 86 10.68 -11.99 -34.99
N PRO A 87 10.75 -12.62 -33.80
CA PRO A 87 11.60 -12.15 -32.71
C PRO A 87 13.06 -12.13 -33.18
N GLY A 88 13.81 -11.05 -32.95
CA GLY A 88 15.26 -11.14 -33.17
C GLY A 88 16.05 -9.85 -33.43
N HIS A 89 17.10 -9.69 -32.63
CA HIS A 89 18.40 -9.07 -32.93
C HIS A 89 18.40 -7.79 -33.79
N PHE A 90 17.57 -6.82 -33.42
CA PHE A 90 17.58 -5.53 -34.10
C PHE A 90 18.86 -4.78 -33.75
N LYS A 91 19.55 -4.27 -34.76
CA LYS A 91 20.69 -3.38 -34.56
C LYS A 91 20.18 -1.97 -34.29
N TRP A 92 20.27 -1.57 -33.04
CA TRP A 92 19.99 -0.20 -32.62
C TRP A 92 21.16 0.67 -33.05
N ILE A 93 20.88 1.91 -33.46
CA ILE A 93 21.92 2.87 -33.84
C ILE A 93 22.48 3.54 -32.58
N GLY A 94 23.75 3.94 -32.64
CA GLY A 94 24.34 4.79 -31.62
C GLY A 94 23.90 6.24 -31.75
N ASP A 95 24.13 7.03 -30.71
CA ASP A 95 23.91 8.49 -30.66
C ASP A 95 22.48 8.91 -31.02
N PHE A 96 21.50 8.06 -30.70
CA PHE A 96 20.08 8.29 -30.89
C PHE A 96 19.31 7.99 -29.60
N THR A 97 18.46 8.92 -29.18
CA THR A 97 17.61 8.73 -28.00
C THR A 97 16.34 7.97 -28.37
N TYR A 98 16.29 6.71 -27.98
CA TYR A 98 15.08 5.90 -28.01
C TYR A 98 14.22 6.23 -26.80
N SER A 99 12.90 6.34 -27.03
CA SER A 99 11.91 6.63 -25.99
C SER A 99 10.80 5.58 -26.06
N LEU A 100 10.74 4.69 -25.08
CA LEU A 100 9.73 3.64 -25.00
C LEU A 100 8.72 4.01 -23.91
N PRO A 101 7.48 4.42 -24.26
CA PRO A 101 6.46 4.69 -23.26
C PRO A 101 6.03 3.39 -22.57
N PHE A 102 5.58 3.51 -21.33
CA PHE A 102 4.99 2.40 -20.59
C PHE A 102 3.86 2.91 -19.68
N GLU A 103 2.94 2.01 -19.37
CA GLU A 103 1.92 2.19 -18.35
C GLU A 103 1.80 0.91 -17.51
N CYS A 104 1.53 1.06 -16.22
CA CYS A 104 1.47 -0.07 -15.30
C CYS A 104 0.45 0.22 -14.19
N PRO A 105 -0.63 -0.57 -14.07
CA PRO A 105 -1.63 -0.37 -13.03
C PRO A 105 -1.08 -0.83 -11.67
N LEU A 106 -1.11 0.05 -10.68
CA LEU A 106 -0.69 -0.26 -9.31
C LEU A 106 -1.84 -0.96 -8.58
N PRO A 107 -1.62 -2.12 -7.94
CA PRO A 107 -2.71 -2.82 -7.25
C PRO A 107 -3.16 -2.06 -5.99
N LYS A 108 -4.44 -2.24 -5.65
CA LYS A 108 -5.02 -1.74 -4.39
C LYS A 108 -4.51 -2.53 -3.18
N GLY A 109 -4.57 -1.90 -2.01
CA GLY A 109 -4.28 -2.53 -0.72
C GLY A 109 -2.80 -2.65 -0.37
N CYS A 110 -1.90 -2.04 -1.15
CA CYS A 110 -0.49 -1.93 -0.80
C CYS A 110 -0.27 -0.96 0.36
N PRO A 111 0.56 -1.32 1.37
CA PRO A 111 0.85 -0.44 2.50
C PRO A 111 1.74 0.75 2.12
N SER A 112 1.76 1.77 2.98
CA SER A 112 2.66 2.91 2.81
C SER A 112 4.13 2.46 2.80
N THR A 113 4.93 3.16 2.01
CA THR A 113 6.38 2.96 1.93
C THR A 113 7.04 3.10 3.30
N TYR A 114 8.07 2.30 3.55
CA TYR A 114 8.92 2.39 4.73
C TYR A 114 10.35 1.98 4.36
N GLU A 115 11.34 2.70 4.85
CA GLU A 115 12.74 2.40 4.57
C GLU A 115 13.57 2.30 5.86
N GLY A 116 14.28 1.19 6.00
CA GLY A 116 15.02 0.81 7.19
C GLY A 116 16.20 -0.10 6.90
N PRO A 117 17.26 -0.06 7.74
CA PRO A 117 18.43 -0.93 7.58
C PRO A 117 18.13 -2.41 7.90
N HIS A 118 17.05 -2.68 8.63
CA HIS A 118 16.65 -4.02 9.05
C HIS A 118 15.41 -4.54 8.32
N ALA A 119 14.57 -3.63 7.80
CA ALA A 119 13.44 -3.98 6.97
C ALA A 119 13.02 -2.79 6.11
N PHE A 120 12.34 -3.05 5.01
CA PHE A 120 11.69 -2.03 4.19
C PHE A 120 10.34 -2.51 3.64
N ILE A 121 9.53 -1.56 3.20
CA ILE A 121 8.37 -1.70 2.33
C ILE A 121 8.64 -0.79 1.13
N ARG A 122 8.97 -1.38 -0.02
CA ARG A 122 9.56 -0.66 -1.15
C ARG A 122 8.83 -0.99 -2.45
N TYR A 123 8.70 0.04 -3.28
CA TYR A 123 8.12 -0.04 -4.61
C TYR A 123 9.09 0.55 -5.63
N PHE A 124 9.32 -0.17 -6.73
CA PHE A 124 10.24 0.27 -7.76
C PHE A 124 9.86 -0.23 -9.15
N ILE A 125 10.38 0.49 -10.14
CA ILE A 125 10.48 0.07 -11.53
C ILE A 125 11.93 -0.29 -11.81
N ARG A 126 12.17 -1.47 -12.37
CA ARG A 126 13.47 -1.87 -12.92
C ARG A 126 13.33 -2.04 -14.41
N ALA A 127 14.11 -1.32 -15.19
CA ALA A 127 14.25 -1.58 -16.62
C ALA A 127 15.54 -2.36 -16.85
N SER A 128 15.46 -3.43 -17.65
CA SER A 128 16.59 -4.26 -18.04
C SER A 128 16.77 -4.24 -19.56
N LEU A 129 17.99 -4.04 -20.00
CA LEU A 129 18.43 -4.14 -21.39
C LEU A 129 19.30 -5.39 -21.51
N VAL A 130 18.82 -6.37 -22.28
CA VAL A 130 19.51 -7.64 -22.52
C VAL A 130 20.22 -7.58 -23.86
N GLN A 131 21.53 -7.79 -23.85
CA GLN A 131 22.39 -7.75 -25.03
C GLN A 131 23.30 -8.97 -25.07
N GLU A 132 23.30 -9.67 -26.19
CA GLU A 132 24.25 -10.73 -26.51
C GLU A 132 25.41 -10.16 -27.34
N ASP A 133 26.65 -10.47 -26.97
CA ASP A 133 27.83 -9.99 -27.70
C ASP A 133 28.30 -10.98 -28.78
N GLU A 134 29.38 -10.61 -29.49
CA GLU A 134 29.97 -11.40 -30.58
C GLU A 134 30.51 -12.77 -30.12
N PHE A 135 30.63 -13.00 -28.81
CA PHE A 135 31.10 -14.25 -28.19
C PHE A 135 29.97 -15.02 -27.50
N GLU A 136 28.71 -14.74 -27.84
CA GLU A 136 27.51 -15.36 -27.26
C GLU A 136 27.39 -15.14 -25.73
N LYS A 137 28.08 -14.11 -25.19
CA LYS A 137 27.95 -13.73 -23.78
C LYS A 137 26.77 -12.77 -23.62
N ILE A 138 25.87 -13.11 -22.70
CA ILE A 138 24.72 -12.28 -22.35
C ILE A 138 25.13 -11.26 -21.28
N HIS A 139 24.87 -9.98 -21.58
CA HIS A 139 25.01 -8.86 -20.67
C HIS A 139 23.63 -8.29 -20.35
N GLU A 140 23.34 -8.11 -19.07
CA GLU A 140 22.11 -7.46 -18.60
C GLU A 140 22.48 -6.13 -17.92
N TYR A 141 22.11 -5.03 -18.58
CA TYR A 141 22.20 -3.69 -18.03
C TYR A 141 20.88 -3.34 -17.38
N TYR A 142 20.91 -2.65 -16.24
CA TYR A 142 19.68 -2.26 -15.56
C TYR A 142 19.73 -0.84 -15.01
N VAL A 143 18.58 -0.20 -14.97
CA VAL A 143 18.31 1.03 -14.23
C VAL A 143 17.10 0.79 -13.33
N LYS A 144 17.12 1.36 -12.13
CA LYS A 144 16.02 1.26 -11.17
C LYS A 144 15.54 2.65 -10.75
N LYS A 145 14.23 2.81 -10.60
CA LYS A 145 13.60 4.00 -10.01
C LYS A 145 12.60 3.56 -8.95
N ALA A 146 12.90 3.86 -7.69
CA ALA A 146 11.96 3.71 -6.60
C ALA A 146 10.97 4.88 -6.55
N PHE A 147 9.81 4.66 -5.94
CA PHE A 147 8.78 5.67 -5.76
C PHE A 147 8.10 5.52 -4.41
N THR A 148 7.46 6.60 -3.94
CA THR A 148 6.70 6.57 -2.69
C THR A 148 5.28 6.12 -2.95
N LEU A 149 4.81 5.14 -2.18
CA LEU A 149 3.39 4.79 -2.08
C LEU A 149 2.86 5.27 -0.74
N VAL A 150 1.80 6.08 -0.76
CA VAL A 150 1.06 6.50 0.45
C VAL A 150 -0.30 5.82 0.44
N SER A 151 -0.53 4.91 1.39
CA SER A 151 -1.84 4.27 1.52
C SER A 151 -2.87 5.34 1.88
N PRO A 152 -4.06 5.37 1.23
CA PRO A 152 -5.15 6.24 1.62
C PRO A 152 -5.49 6.06 3.10
N SER A 153 -5.65 7.19 3.79
CA SER A 153 -6.03 7.25 5.20
C SER A 153 -6.96 8.43 5.44
N GLU A 154 -7.99 8.22 6.24
CA GLU A 154 -8.86 9.28 6.79
C GLU A 154 -8.23 9.96 8.02
N GLY A 155 -7.01 9.54 8.39
CA GLY A 155 -6.36 9.93 9.63
C GLY A 155 -6.64 8.92 10.74
N HIS A 156 -5.76 8.91 11.74
CA HIS A 156 -5.92 8.06 12.91
C HIS A 156 -5.56 8.86 14.15
N ILE A 157 -6.58 9.22 14.93
CA ILE A 157 -6.40 9.85 16.22
C ILE A 157 -5.95 8.77 17.19
N ILE A 158 -4.73 8.90 17.71
CA ILE A 158 -4.24 8.01 18.74
C ILE A 158 -4.50 8.64 20.11
N THR A 159 -5.22 7.92 20.95
CA THR A 159 -5.33 8.21 22.38
C THR A 159 -4.14 7.56 23.10
N GLY A 160 -3.16 8.36 23.51
CA GLY A 160 -2.08 7.88 24.37
C GLY A 160 -2.35 8.13 25.84
N GLU A 161 -1.94 7.20 26.70
CA GLU A 161 -1.95 7.39 28.15
C GLU A 161 -0.66 8.06 28.62
N SER A 162 -0.69 8.66 29.82
CA SER A 162 0.53 9.17 30.44
C SER A 162 1.48 8.01 30.74
N ALA A 163 2.76 8.19 30.45
CA ALA A 163 3.79 7.17 30.70
C ALA A 163 4.96 7.77 31.45
N GLN A 164 5.63 6.95 32.27
CA GLN A 164 6.82 7.35 33.01
C GLN A 164 7.85 6.22 32.99
N THR A 165 9.12 6.59 33.04
CA THR A 165 10.25 5.68 33.12
C THR A 165 11.31 6.26 34.03
N GLU A 166 12.05 5.40 34.73
CA GLU A 166 13.17 5.79 35.58
C GLU A 166 14.37 4.90 35.31
N ASP A 167 15.56 5.47 35.45
CA ASP A 167 16.82 4.74 35.35
C ASP A 167 17.84 5.31 36.32
N SER A 168 18.81 4.49 36.73
CA SER A 168 19.85 4.90 37.66
C SER A 168 21.18 4.17 37.46
N ALA A 169 22.27 4.93 37.57
CA ALA A 169 23.63 4.46 37.39
C ALA A 169 24.50 4.79 38.60
N ILE A 170 25.49 3.94 38.88
CA ILE A 170 26.48 4.18 39.93
C ILE A 170 27.73 4.78 39.30
N LEU A 171 28.03 6.03 39.67
CA LEU A 171 29.21 6.75 39.23
C LEU A 171 30.33 6.67 40.28
N GLY A 172 31.59 6.58 39.82
CA GLY A 172 32.80 6.63 40.65
C GLY A 172 33.46 5.27 40.94
N LYS A 173 34.75 5.29 41.35
CA LYS A 173 35.54 4.10 41.70
C LYS A 173 35.81 4.01 43.22
N CYS A 174 35.89 2.78 43.72
CA CYS A 174 36.30 2.37 45.08
C CYS A 174 35.54 3.03 46.26
N CYS A 175 35.85 4.28 46.63
CA CYS A 175 35.42 4.90 47.90
C CYS A 175 34.37 6.03 47.75
N CYS A 176 34.10 6.49 46.52
CA CYS A 176 33.24 7.66 46.25
C CYS A 176 32.11 7.31 45.27
N LYS A 177 31.36 6.24 45.55
CA LYS A 177 30.22 5.84 44.72
C LYS A 177 29.05 6.81 44.92
N SER A 178 28.59 7.46 43.85
CA SER A 178 27.36 8.26 43.84
C SER A 178 26.34 7.63 42.90
N LYS A 179 25.08 7.55 43.33
CA LYS A 179 23.97 7.09 42.48
C LYS A 179 23.40 8.28 41.71
N LEU A 180 23.57 8.29 40.39
CA LEU A 180 22.82 9.13 39.47
C LEU A 180 21.47 8.45 39.23
N SER A 181 20.37 9.19 39.34
CA SER A 181 19.03 8.70 39.02
C SER A 181 18.31 9.74 38.19
N ALA A 182 17.50 9.32 37.24
CA ALA A 182 16.63 10.20 36.49
C ALA A 182 15.28 9.54 36.21
N GLU A 183 14.26 10.37 36.02
CA GLU A 183 12.89 9.98 35.72
C GLU A 183 12.38 10.89 34.61
N LEU A 184 11.74 10.30 33.61
CA LEU A 184 11.05 11.00 32.52
C LEU A 184 9.58 10.61 32.57
N ALA A 185 8.70 11.60 32.49
CA ALA A 185 7.27 11.39 32.30
C ALA A 185 6.76 12.13 31.06
N LEU A 186 5.93 11.46 30.25
CA LEU A 186 5.19 12.06 29.14
C LEU A 186 3.70 12.13 29.50
N PRO A 187 2.99 13.21 29.11
CA PRO A 187 1.56 13.35 29.38
C PRO A 187 0.69 12.37 28.57
N LYS A 188 1.19 11.95 27.40
CA LYS A 188 0.58 10.94 26.53
C LYS A 188 1.65 10.20 25.74
N THR A 189 1.29 9.04 25.19
CA THR A 189 2.15 8.22 24.31
C THR A 189 1.75 8.24 22.83
N GLY A 190 0.63 8.88 22.47
CA GLY A 190 0.12 8.98 21.11
C GLY A 190 0.32 10.38 20.53
N TYR A 191 1.02 10.50 19.41
CA TYR A 191 1.34 11.78 18.78
C TYR A 191 1.08 11.74 17.26
N LEU A 192 0.76 12.89 16.68
CA LEU A 192 0.70 13.04 15.22
C LEU A 192 1.98 13.66 14.65
N PRO A 193 2.34 13.42 13.38
CA PRO A 193 3.36 14.21 12.69
C PRO A 193 3.08 15.71 12.82
N GLY A 194 4.13 16.49 13.14
CA GLY A 194 4.04 17.93 13.43
C GLY A 194 3.65 18.29 14.86
N GLU A 195 3.26 17.32 15.69
CA GLU A 195 2.94 17.57 17.09
C GLU A 195 4.21 17.74 17.93
N SER A 196 4.18 18.67 18.89
CA SER A 196 5.27 18.92 19.84
C SER A 196 5.17 18.01 21.06
N ILE A 197 6.25 17.30 21.37
CA ILE A 197 6.37 16.43 22.54
C ILE A 197 7.00 17.21 23.68
N TYR A 198 6.29 17.27 24.81
CA TYR A 198 6.77 17.84 26.06
C TYR A 198 6.80 16.74 27.14
N GLY A 199 7.81 16.78 28.00
CA GLY A 199 7.94 15.85 29.12
C GLY A 199 8.27 16.54 30.43
N ASN A 200 8.26 15.78 31.52
CA ASN A 200 8.77 16.18 32.81
C ASN A 200 10.03 15.36 33.11
N LEU A 201 11.16 16.04 33.29
CA LEU A 201 12.45 15.41 33.56
C LEU A 201 12.90 15.72 34.98
N LYS A 202 13.14 14.68 35.78
CA LYS A 202 13.73 14.79 37.12
C LYS A 202 15.08 14.11 37.14
N ILE A 203 16.06 14.72 37.77
CA ILE A 203 17.40 14.19 37.97
C ILE A 203 17.75 14.32 39.45
N GLY A 204 18.19 13.20 40.04
CA GLY A 204 18.59 13.12 41.43
C GLY A 204 19.73 14.08 41.78
N SER A 205 19.82 14.45 43.05
CA SER A 205 20.76 15.47 43.54
C SER A 205 22.24 15.12 43.45
N LYS A 206 22.56 13.84 43.19
CA LYS A 206 23.91 13.31 43.11
C LYS A 206 24.28 13.08 41.64
N HIS A 207 24.62 14.16 40.95
CA HIS A 207 24.99 14.13 39.54
C HIS A 207 26.28 14.93 39.23
N PRO A 208 27.03 14.58 38.16
CA PRO A 208 28.18 15.36 37.70
C PRO A 208 27.78 16.78 37.29
N LYS A 209 28.64 17.78 37.55
CA LYS A 209 28.32 19.20 37.30
C LYS A 209 27.94 19.53 35.86
N ASP A 210 28.45 18.77 34.90
CA ASP A 210 28.24 18.97 33.48
C ASP A 210 27.17 18.06 32.87
N ILE A 211 26.52 17.19 33.66
CA ILE A 211 25.51 16.24 33.15
C ILE A 211 24.38 16.94 32.40
N LEU A 212 24.00 18.14 32.86
CA LEU A 212 22.91 18.94 32.28
C LEU A 212 23.28 19.50 30.90
N ASN A 213 24.57 19.51 30.53
CA ASN A 213 25.03 19.91 29.20
C ASN A 213 25.04 18.73 28.21
N HIS A 214 24.87 17.50 28.71
CA HIS A 214 24.94 16.26 27.93
C HIS A 214 23.58 15.54 27.91
N MET A 215 22.49 16.32 27.92
CA MET A 215 21.15 15.79 27.80
C MET A 215 20.71 15.81 26.33
N GLU A 216 20.26 14.67 25.82
CA GLU A 216 19.76 14.55 24.45
C GLU A 216 18.43 13.80 24.44
N ALA A 217 17.45 14.35 23.73
CA ALA A 217 16.22 13.65 23.36
C ALA A 217 16.36 13.09 21.95
N ARG A 218 15.91 11.85 21.75
CA ARG A 218 15.92 11.17 20.46
C ARG A 218 14.54 10.62 20.14
N LEU A 219 14.14 10.78 18.89
CA LEU A 219 13.11 9.93 18.30
C LEU A 219 13.80 8.72 17.71
N VAL A 220 13.39 7.54 18.13
CA VAL A 220 13.87 6.27 17.61
C VAL A 220 12.74 5.48 16.97
N ASP A 221 13.05 4.70 15.95
CA ASP A 221 12.16 3.68 15.40
C ASP A 221 12.78 2.29 15.47
N ARG A 222 11.92 1.27 15.45
CA ARG A 222 12.32 -0.10 15.21
C ARG A 222 11.21 -0.82 14.44
N VAL A 223 11.56 -1.95 13.86
CA VAL A 223 10.61 -2.82 13.16
C VAL A 223 10.52 -4.16 13.85
N ARG A 224 9.31 -4.73 13.85
CA ARG A 224 9.05 -6.10 14.26
C ARG A 224 8.44 -6.91 13.13
N ARG A 225 8.99 -8.08 12.80
CA ARG A 225 8.39 -8.99 11.82
C ARG A 225 7.17 -9.69 12.44
N ILE A 226 6.03 -9.54 11.79
CA ILE A 226 4.76 -10.13 12.26
C ILE A 226 4.80 -11.65 12.05
N GLY A 227 4.34 -12.41 13.06
CA GLY A 227 4.32 -13.88 13.05
C GLY A 227 5.69 -14.53 13.28
N ALA A 228 6.74 -13.76 13.59
CA ALA A 228 8.06 -14.30 13.92
C ALA A 228 8.23 -14.55 15.43
N PRO A 229 9.09 -15.50 15.85
CA PRO A 229 9.41 -15.70 17.27
C PRO A 229 10.05 -14.44 17.89
N GLU A 230 9.61 -14.06 19.09
CA GLU A 230 9.96 -12.82 19.79
C GLU A 230 11.47 -12.50 19.80
N ILE A 231 12.32 -13.50 20.05
CA ILE A 231 13.79 -13.38 20.11
C ILE A 231 14.41 -12.94 18.76
N SER A 232 13.72 -13.17 17.65
CA SER A 232 14.17 -12.87 16.28
C SER A 232 13.27 -11.89 15.54
N ALA A 233 12.22 -11.41 16.20
CA ALA A 233 11.18 -10.62 15.55
C ALA A 233 11.52 -9.14 15.51
N ALA A 234 12.29 -8.59 16.46
CA ALA A 234 12.50 -7.16 16.61
C ALA A 234 13.90 -6.70 16.20
N SER A 235 13.97 -5.60 15.45
CA SER A 235 15.23 -4.93 15.16
C SER A 235 15.69 -4.11 16.37
N PRO A 236 16.98 -3.78 16.45
CA PRO A 236 17.44 -2.72 17.33
C PRO A 236 16.72 -1.39 17.04
N TRP A 237 16.70 -0.52 18.05
CA TRP A 237 16.29 0.88 17.88
C TRP A 237 17.27 1.62 16.96
N ARG A 238 16.74 2.27 15.93
CA ARG A 238 17.45 3.21 15.06
C ARG A 238 17.08 4.63 15.47
N THR A 239 18.06 5.51 15.58
CA THR A 239 17.83 6.94 15.81
C THR A 239 17.42 7.63 14.51
N LEU A 240 16.25 8.27 14.52
CA LEU A 240 15.74 9.07 13.40
C LEU A 240 16.03 10.55 13.55
N TYR A 241 15.94 11.07 14.78
CA TYR A 241 16.13 12.48 15.09
C TYR A 241 16.75 12.65 16.46
N VAL A 242 17.63 13.64 16.61
CA VAL A 242 18.30 13.97 17.89
C VAL A 242 18.17 15.46 18.15
N ARG A 243 17.82 15.81 19.38
CA ARG A 243 17.81 17.18 19.88
C ARG A 243 18.59 17.26 21.18
N LYS A 244 19.52 18.21 21.26
CA LYS A 244 20.15 18.58 22.53
C LYS A 244 19.14 19.31 23.42
N LEU A 245 19.05 18.92 24.67
CA LEU A 245 18.17 19.53 25.65
C LEU A 245 18.94 20.61 26.41
N GLU A 246 18.38 21.82 26.44
CA GLU A 246 18.94 22.92 27.19
C GLU A 246 18.34 22.97 28.60
N SER A 247 19.19 23.23 29.59
CA SER A 247 18.75 23.50 30.96
C SER A 247 18.39 24.97 31.11
N ASN A 248 17.24 25.27 31.71
CA ASN A 248 16.83 26.65 32.01
C ASN A 248 17.67 27.32 33.11
N HIS A 249 18.69 26.65 33.67
CA HIS A 249 19.55 27.21 34.70
C HIS A 249 20.55 28.20 34.09
N GLU A 250 20.58 29.45 34.58
CA GLU A 250 21.50 30.52 34.13
C GLU A 250 23.00 30.18 34.29
N SER A 251 23.34 29.06 34.92
CA SER A 251 24.70 28.51 34.94
C SER A 251 24.68 27.00 35.27
N PRO A 252 24.52 26.09 34.27
CA PRO A 252 24.41 24.65 34.50
C PRO A 252 25.60 24.07 35.28
N ASN A 253 26.81 24.63 35.09
CA ASN A 253 28.03 24.25 35.81
C ASN A 253 28.05 24.61 37.32
N LYS A 254 27.04 25.33 37.82
CA LYS A 254 26.87 25.71 39.24
C LYS A 254 25.62 25.12 39.90
N ALA A 255 24.74 24.46 39.14
CA ALA A 255 23.55 23.82 39.70
C ALA A 255 23.99 22.71 40.68
N LYS A 256 23.58 22.84 41.94
CA LYS A 256 23.76 21.83 42.98
C LYS A 256 22.39 21.46 43.51
N GLY A 257 22.11 20.17 43.62
CA GLY A 257 20.83 19.68 44.13
C GLY A 257 20.06 18.88 43.09
N ALA A 258 18.84 18.44 43.42
CA ALA A 258 17.98 17.78 42.45
C ALA A 258 17.59 18.77 41.36
N PHE A 259 17.48 18.29 40.12
CA PHE A 259 16.98 19.05 39.00
C PHE A 259 15.60 18.52 38.62
N GLU A 260 14.65 19.41 38.40
CA GLU A 260 13.31 19.07 37.94
C GLU A 260 12.88 20.15 36.95
N GLN A 261 12.50 19.72 35.75
CA GLN A 261 11.98 20.60 34.71
C GLN A 261 10.70 20.00 34.14
N ASN A 262 9.59 20.67 34.41
CA ASN A 262 8.28 20.30 33.87
C ASN A 262 8.05 20.98 32.53
N GLY A 263 7.39 20.27 31.62
CA GLY A 263 7.11 20.77 30.27
C GLY A 263 8.38 21.06 29.46
N ILE A 264 9.46 20.30 29.65
CA ILE A 264 10.63 20.41 28.77
C ILE A 264 10.24 19.99 27.36
N PHE A 265 10.53 20.83 26.38
CA PHE A 265 10.30 20.52 24.97
C PHE A 265 11.33 19.52 24.47
N LEU A 266 10.87 18.32 24.10
CA LEU A 266 11.74 17.23 23.66
C LEU A 266 12.00 17.29 22.16
N LEU A 267 10.95 17.34 21.34
CA LEU A 267 11.02 17.46 19.89
C LEU A 267 9.64 17.68 19.28
N THR A 268 9.59 18.11 18.02
CA THR A 268 8.39 18.00 17.18
C THR A 268 8.50 16.73 16.36
N VAL A 269 7.43 15.93 16.30
CA VAL A 269 7.41 14.69 15.51
C VAL A 269 7.65 15.04 14.04
N PRO A 270 8.74 14.59 13.42
CA PRO A 270 9.07 14.94 12.04
C PRO A 270 8.28 14.06 11.04
N PRO A 271 8.38 14.29 9.71
CA PRO A 271 7.76 13.43 8.71
C PRO A 271 8.35 12.01 8.77
N VAL A 272 7.53 11.04 9.18
CA VAL A 272 7.88 9.63 9.34
C VAL A 272 6.72 8.72 8.95
N CYS A 273 7.02 7.45 8.68
CA CYS A 273 5.98 6.46 8.42
C CYS A 273 5.11 6.27 9.68
N PRO A 274 3.79 6.27 9.58
CA PRO A 274 2.92 6.03 10.73
C PRO A 274 3.18 4.67 11.39
N SER A 275 2.84 4.57 12.68
CA SER A 275 2.89 3.29 13.40
C SER A 275 1.91 2.31 12.78
N THR A 276 2.29 1.03 12.74
CA THR A 276 1.42 0.00 12.17
C THR A 276 0.22 -0.24 13.08
N LYS A 277 -0.98 0.12 12.62
CA LYS A 277 -2.25 0.03 13.36
C LYS A 277 -2.62 -1.38 13.73
N GLY A 278 -3.21 -1.61 14.90
CA GLY A 278 -3.90 -2.86 15.22
C GLY A 278 -3.03 -3.95 15.88
N ASP A 279 -3.72 -4.91 16.48
CA ASP A 279 -3.12 -6.02 17.22
C ASP A 279 -3.00 -7.24 16.30
N TYR A 280 -1.87 -7.34 15.60
CA TYR A 280 -1.53 -8.47 14.73
C TYR A 280 -0.71 -9.56 15.43
N GLU A 281 -0.59 -9.50 16.76
CA GLU A 281 0.03 -10.56 17.56
C GLU A 281 -0.85 -11.82 17.63
N ASP A 282 -2.16 -11.65 17.41
CA ASP A 282 -3.15 -12.73 17.43
C ASP A 282 -3.68 -13.03 16.00
N PRO A 283 -3.20 -14.11 15.34
CA PRO A 283 -3.66 -14.51 14.02
C PRO A 283 -5.18 -14.71 13.91
N SER A 284 -5.85 -15.05 15.01
CA SER A 284 -7.31 -15.27 15.02
C SER A 284 -8.12 -13.97 14.90
N LYS A 285 -7.53 -12.83 15.29
CA LYS A 285 -8.14 -11.50 15.08
C LYS A 285 -7.94 -11.00 13.64
N ILE A 286 -6.91 -11.48 12.94
CA ILE A 286 -6.60 -11.09 11.55
C ILE A 286 -7.65 -11.66 10.58
N GLU A 287 -8.14 -12.88 10.82
CA GLU A 287 -9.22 -13.50 10.02
C GLU A 287 -10.54 -12.74 10.17
N HIS A 288 -10.91 -12.29 11.38
CA HIS A 288 -12.18 -11.62 11.63
C HIS A 288 -12.22 -10.15 11.17
N ILE A 289 -11.10 -9.42 11.23
CA ILE A 289 -11.02 -8.01 10.79
C ILE A 289 -11.14 -7.88 9.26
N LEU A 290 -10.76 -8.91 8.51
CA LEU A 290 -10.69 -8.85 7.05
C LEU A 290 -11.64 -9.85 6.36
N SER A 291 -12.24 -10.80 7.10
CA SER A 291 -13.31 -11.70 6.65
C SER A 291 -14.51 -11.63 7.58
N PRO A 292 -15.40 -10.64 7.46
CA PRO A 292 -16.61 -10.60 8.29
C PRO A 292 -17.49 -11.86 8.14
N TYR A 293 -17.30 -12.65 7.08
CA TYR A 293 -18.11 -13.83 6.74
C TYR A 293 -17.48 -15.20 7.12
N GLY A 294 -16.34 -15.24 7.80
CA GLY A 294 -15.66 -16.51 8.07
C GLY A 294 -15.36 -17.29 6.77
N LYS A 295 -15.25 -18.63 6.85
CA LYS A 295 -14.81 -19.55 5.76
C LYS A 295 -15.74 -19.66 4.55
N LEU A 296 -16.62 -18.69 4.29
CA LEU A 296 -17.47 -18.69 3.10
C LEU A 296 -16.69 -18.11 1.91
N LEU A 297 -16.64 -18.91 0.84
CA LEU A 297 -16.03 -18.71 -0.48
C LEU A 297 -15.52 -17.29 -0.77
N GLU A 298 -14.25 -17.04 -0.49
CA GLU A 298 -13.59 -15.80 -0.87
C GLU A 298 -13.17 -15.84 -2.35
N SER A 299 -13.40 -14.76 -3.11
CA SER A 299 -12.87 -14.64 -4.48
C SER A 299 -11.34 -14.43 -4.49
N PRO A 300 -10.61 -14.91 -5.51
CA PRO A 300 -9.16 -14.70 -5.61
C PRO A 300 -8.73 -13.22 -5.53
N SER A 301 -9.54 -12.32 -6.10
CA SER A 301 -9.29 -10.87 -6.07
C SER A 301 -9.38 -10.29 -4.66
N THR A 302 -10.40 -10.68 -3.90
CA THR A 302 -10.55 -10.27 -2.50
C THR A 302 -9.44 -10.90 -1.65
N ALA A 303 -9.09 -12.17 -1.89
CA ALA A 303 -8.00 -12.87 -1.19
C ALA A 303 -6.67 -12.16 -1.34
N THR A 304 -6.37 -11.76 -2.58
CA THR A 304 -5.16 -11.02 -2.89
C THR A 304 -5.17 -9.64 -2.23
N LEU A 305 -6.31 -8.94 -2.22
CA LEU A 305 -6.45 -7.65 -1.55
C LEU A 305 -6.22 -7.77 -0.03
N ARG A 306 -6.82 -8.79 0.60
CA ARG A 306 -6.63 -9.08 2.04
C ARG A 306 -5.18 -9.40 2.35
N PHE A 307 -4.58 -10.28 1.55
CA PHE A 307 -3.17 -10.63 1.69
C PHE A 307 -2.28 -9.38 1.68
N ARG A 308 -2.51 -8.42 0.78
CA ARG A 308 -1.73 -7.17 0.73
C ARG A 308 -1.94 -6.28 1.96
N LYS A 309 -3.17 -6.21 2.49
CA LYS A 309 -3.51 -5.41 3.68
C LYS A 309 -2.94 -5.97 4.98
N ILE A 310 -2.70 -7.28 5.07
CA ILE A 310 -2.03 -7.87 6.24
C ILE A 310 -0.59 -7.32 6.30
N PRO A 311 -0.18 -6.63 7.38
CA PRO A 311 1.17 -6.10 7.45
C PRO A 311 2.20 -7.22 7.60
N PHE A 312 3.38 -6.99 7.05
CA PHE A 312 4.53 -7.90 7.17
C PHE A 312 5.45 -7.49 8.33
N VAL A 313 5.60 -6.18 8.51
CA VAL A 313 6.37 -5.56 9.60
C VAL A 313 5.48 -4.60 10.38
N LYS A 314 5.73 -4.52 11.68
CA LYS A 314 5.18 -3.54 12.60
C LYS A 314 6.23 -2.48 12.89
N ILE A 315 5.93 -1.24 12.53
CA ILE A 315 6.78 -0.07 12.77
C ILE A 315 6.43 0.50 14.14
N GLU A 316 7.43 0.66 15.01
CA GLU A 316 7.28 1.15 16.38
C GLU A 316 8.20 2.32 16.64
N TYR A 317 7.80 3.21 17.56
CA TYR A 317 8.55 4.40 17.92
C TYR A 317 8.82 4.46 19.42
N GLY A 318 9.85 5.23 19.77
CA GLY A 318 10.19 5.51 21.16
C GLY A 318 10.80 6.89 21.31
N ILE A 319 10.59 7.49 22.48
CA ILE A 319 11.31 8.67 22.93
C ILE A 319 12.39 8.21 23.89
N GLN A 320 13.64 8.50 23.53
CA GLN A 320 14.80 8.25 24.37
C GLN A 320 15.38 9.55 24.89
N VAL A 321 15.55 9.68 26.19
CA VAL A 321 16.32 10.77 26.81
C VAL A 321 17.57 10.19 27.44
N THR A 322 18.73 10.66 26.99
CA THR A 322 20.02 10.25 27.54
C THR A 322 20.62 11.35 28.40
N LEU A 323 21.31 10.95 29.47
CA LEU A 323 22.15 11.83 30.26
C LEU A 323 23.60 11.32 30.18
N GLY A 324 24.39 11.93 29.30
CA GLY A 324 25.71 11.44 28.95
C GLY A 324 25.65 10.01 28.42
N THR A 325 26.53 9.15 28.93
CA THR A 325 26.58 7.71 28.58
C THR A 325 26.00 6.81 29.67
N ASP A 326 25.52 7.40 30.77
CA ASP A 326 25.27 6.66 32.01
C ASP A 326 23.79 6.31 32.21
N ILE A 327 22.87 7.11 31.65
CA ILE A 327 21.43 6.94 31.82
C ILE A 327 20.74 6.95 30.46
N LEU A 328 19.81 6.02 30.27
CA LEU A 328 18.90 5.97 29.13
C LEU A 328 17.46 5.80 29.64
N LEU A 329 16.66 6.85 29.48
CA LEU A 329 15.23 6.83 29.73
C LEU A 329 14.52 6.57 28.41
N GLU A 330 13.73 5.49 28.32
CA GLU A 330 12.99 5.13 27.12
C GLU A 330 11.49 5.01 27.41
N ILE A 331 10.67 5.70 26.61
CA ILE A 331 9.21 5.58 26.63
C ILE A 331 8.75 5.23 25.21
N PRO A 332 8.16 4.04 25.00
CA PRO A 332 7.49 3.69 23.74
C PRO A 332 6.37 4.69 23.44
N ILE A 333 6.26 5.10 22.18
CA ILE A 333 5.20 5.98 21.69
C ILE A 333 4.61 5.42 20.40
N GLU A 334 3.43 5.91 20.06
CA GLU A 334 2.76 5.61 18.82
C GLU A 334 2.60 6.91 18.02
N ILE A 335 2.94 6.86 16.73
CA ILE A 335 2.82 7.96 15.78
C ILE A 335 1.64 7.66 14.85
N GLY A 336 0.66 8.55 14.85
CA GLY A 336 -0.59 8.38 14.11
C GLY A 336 -0.48 8.78 12.65
N GLU A 337 -1.59 8.56 11.96
CA GLU A 337 -1.74 8.87 10.55
C GLU A 337 -2.44 10.22 10.39
N LEU A 338 -1.94 11.04 9.48
CA LEU A 338 -2.67 12.21 9.00
C LEU A 338 -3.54 11.83 7.80
N SER A 339 -4.69 12.48 7.67
CA SER A 339 -5.57 12.26 6.53
C SER A 339 -4.87 12.66 5.23
N THR A 340 -4.92 11.75 4.27
CA THR A 340 -4.43 11.97 2.90
C THR A 340 -5.38 12.79 2.03
N ARG A 341 -6.59 13.08 2.54
CA ARG A 341 -7.61 13.91 1.87
C ARG A 341 -7.61 15.36 2.36
N ASP A 342 -7.10 15.60 3.57
CA ASP A 342 -7.04 16.93 4.14
C ASP A 342 -5.98 17.79 3.43
N LYS A 343 -6.44 18.88 2.81
CA LYS A 343 -5.61 19.83 2.05
C LYS A 343 -4.61 20.60 2.92
N ASN A 344 -4.78 20.59 4.25
CA ASN A 344 -3.83 21.18 5.18
C ASN A 344 -2.60 20.30 5.42
N ASN A 345 -2.59 19.07 4.90
CA ASN A 345 -1.43 18.19 4.95
C ASN A 345 -0.67 18.23 3.62
N THR A 346 0.64 18.40 3.70
CA THR A 346 1.58 18.27 2.58
C THR A 346 2.35 16.96 2.72
N LEU A 347 2.99 16.52 1.63
CA LEU A 347 3.95 15.43 1.69
C LEU A 347 5.33 16.03 1.92
N GLU A 348 5.99 15.62 2.99
CA GLU A 348 7.32 16.10 3.36
C GLU A 348 8.32 14.95 3.39
N SER A 349 9.57 15.27 3.08
CA SER A 349 10.67 14.31 3.05
C SER A 349 10.88 13.62 4.38
N PHE A 350 11.13 12.31 4.33
CA PHE A 350 11.51 11.50 5.49
C PHE A 350 12.67 12.15 6.25
N VAL A 351 12.56 12.21 7.58
CA VAL A 351 13.55 12.89 8.44
C VAL A 351 15.00 12.45 8.25
N THR A 352 15.23 11.20 7.83
CA THR A 352 16.60 10.68 7.62
C THR A 352 17.14 10.93 6.20
N GLY A 353 16.33 11.49 5.30
CA GLY A 353 16.71 11.85 3.94
C GLY A 353 16.78 10.67 2.96
N PRO A 354 17.59 10.78 1.89
CA PRO A 354 17.69 9.77 0.83
C PRO A 354 18.12 8.39 1.34
N GLN A 355 17.48 7.35 0.85
CA GLN A 355 17.70 5.94 1.21
C GLN A 355 18.27 5.17 0.01
N PRO A 356 19.25 4.27 0.22
CA PRO A 356 19.82 3.45 -0.84
C PRO A 356 18.87 2.33 -1.28
N VAL A 357 18.88 2.05 -2.59
CA VAL A 357 18.05 1.03 -3.24
C VAL A 357 18.92 -0.04 -3.91
N GLU A 358 19.85 -0.61 -3.15
CA GLU A 358 20.68 -1.74 -3.59
C GLU A 358 20.11 -3.05 -3.05
N GLU A 359 20.07 -4.08 -3.89
CA GLU A 359 19.51 -5.40 -3.54
C GLU A 359 20.47 -6.53 -3.95
N ALA A 360 20.44 -7.64 -3.19
CA ALA A 360 21.37 -8.75 -3.40
C ALA A 360 21.13 -9.53 -4.71
N ASP A 361 19.92 -9.49 -5.27
CA ASP A 361 19.51 -10.17 -6.51
C ASP A 361 20.05 -9.48 -7.78
N GLU A 362 20.75 -8.35 -7.63
CA GLU A 362 21.39 -7.61 -8.73
C GLU A 362 22.81 -8.11 -9.04
N LYS A 363 23.27 -9.13 -8.29
CA LYS A 363 24.61 -9.71 -8.47
C LYS A 363 24.80 -10.26 -9.89
N GLY A 364 25.79 -9.71 -10.59
CA GLY A 364 26.13 -10.10 -11.97
C GLY A 364 25.44 -9.27 -13.05
N LYS A 365 24.62 -8.29 -12.69
CA LYS A 365 24.04 -7.30 -13.60
C LYS A 365 24.86 -6.01 -13.61
N ILE A 366 24.77 -5.23 -14.68
CA ILE A 366 25.50 -3.96 -14.84
C ILE A 366 24.55 -2.80 -14.54
N ALA A 367 24.75 -2.15 -13.39
CA ALA A 367 23.97 -0.97 -13.03
C ALA A 367 24.37 0.23 -13.90
N VAL A 368 23.38 0.86 -14.55
CA VAL A 368 23.55 2.14 -15.24
C VAL A 368 23.06 3.26 -14.33
N ASN A 369 23.90 4.26 -14.10
CA ASN A 369 23.62 5.40 -13.21
C ASN A 369 23.34 5.02 -11.73
N GLY A 370 23.77 3.83 -11.29
CA GLY A 370 23.78 3.46 -9.87
C GLY A 370 24.93 4.15 -9.09
N PRO A 371 24.90 4.14 -7.76
CA PRO A 371 23.89 3.52 -6.88
C PRO A 371 22.57 4.28 -6.87
N PHE A 372 21.45 3.56 -6.81
CA PHE A 372 20.11 4.15 -6.83
C PHE A 372 19.70 4.64 -5.44
N VAL A 373 19.16 5.86 -5.37
CA VAL A 373 18.70 6.48 -4.12
C VAL A 373 17.35 7.15 -4.32
N TYR A 374 16.52 7.20 -3.28
CA TYR A 374 15.31 8.02 -3.26
C TYR A 374 14.94 8.42 -1.83
N THR A 375 14.17 9.49 -1.68
CA THR A 375 13.69 9.95 -0.37
C THR A 375 12.20 9.62 -0.24
N PRO A 376 11.79 8.73 0.68
CA PRO A 376 10.38 8.54 1.00
C PRO A 376 9.76 9.86 1.50
N VAL A 377 8.49 10.08 1.20
CA VAL A 377 7.73 11.23 1.72
C VAL A 377 6.52 10.77 2.53
N TYR A 378 6.14 11.56 3.53
CA TYR A 378 5.03 11.25 4.43
C TYR A 378 4.12 12.46 4.63
N PRO A 379 2.81 12.25 4.87
CA PRO A 379 1.90 13.32 5.27
C PRO A 379 2.40 14.09 6.49
N TYR A 380 2.35 15.42 6.41
CA TYR A 380 2.81 16.35 7.43
C TYR A 380 1.99 17.66 7.37
N PRO A 381 1.70 18.34 8.49
CA PRO A 381 0.84 19.51 8.44
C PRO A 381 1.59 20.74 7.89
N GLN A 382 0.96 21.45 6.94
CA GLN A 382 1.55 22.58 6.20
C GLN A 382 2.01 23.74 7.11
N ASN A 383 1.36 23.93 8.26
CA ASN A 383 1.61 25.03 9.20
C ASN A 383 2.30 24.58 10.49
N ALA A 384 2.96 23.42 10.52
CA ALA A 384 3.73 23.01 11.68
C ALA A 384 4.88 24.00 11.89
N GLY A 385 4.75 24.89 12.88
CA GLY A 385 5.71 25.97 13.12
C GLY A 385 7.15 25.45 13.15
N THR A 386 8.05 26.16 12.45
CA THR A 386 9.48 25.86 12.46
C THR A 386 9.98 25.77 13.90
N ASN A 387 10.67 24.68 14.23
CA ASN A 387 11.32 24.40 15.51
C ASN A 387 11.60 25.65 16.36
N GLY A 388 10.80 25.83 17.40
CA GLY A 388 11.03 26.84 18.44
C GLY A 388 10.45 28.23 18.13
N LYS A 389 9.13 28.35 18.16
CA LYS A 389 8.43 29.45 18.84
C LYS A 389 7.05 28.93 19.24
N ALA A 390 6.75 29.03 20.54
CA ALA A 390 5.49 28.65 21.12
C ALA A 390 4.32 29.29 20.32
N ALA A 391 3.48 28.45 19.73
CA ALA A 391 2.14 28.82 19.31
C ALA A 391 1.17 28.00 20.17
N GLY A 392 0.24 28.73 20.79
CA GLY A 392 -0.58 28.27 21.91
C GLY A 392 -1.35 26.98 21.62
N VAL A 393 -1.42 26.17 22.67
CA VAL A 393 -2.43 25.14 22.88
C VAL A 393 -3.80 25.71 22.52
N THR A 394 -4.42 25.19 21.47
CA THR A 394 -5.88 25.24 21.32
C THR A 394 -6.38 23.83 21.53
N VAL A 395 -6.79 23.54 22.77
CA VAL A 395 -7.65 22.40 23.06
C VAL A 395 -8.98 22.71 22.39
N ILE A 396 -9.30 22.02 21.30
CA ILE A 396 -10.67 22.03 20.78
C ILE A 396 -11.47 21.06 21.66
N SER A 397 -12.10 21.61 22.69
CA SER A 397 -13.18 20.95 23.42
C SER A 397 -14.50 21.26 22.70
N THR A 398 -15.17 20.20 22.24
CA THR A 398 -16.61 20.00 22.08
C THR A 398 -17.56 21.21 22.25
N GLU A 399 -18.14 21.71 21.15
CA GLU A 399 -19.59 21.77 20.87
C GLU A 399 -19.86 22.44 19.49
N PRO A 400 -20.98 22.12 18.80
CA PRO A 400 -21.17 22.44 17.39
C PRO A 400 -21.72 23.86 17.20
N SER A 401 -20.96 24.72 16.52
CA SER A 401 -21.48 25.98 15.99
C SER A 401 -21.69 25.87 14.49
N ILE A 402 -22.96 25.96 14.09
CA ILE A 402 -23.48 25.97 12.71
C ILE A 402 -22.80 27.09 11.92
N GLN A 403 -22.12 26.73 10.82
CA GLN A 403 -21.75 27.65 9.75
C GLN A 403 -22.33 27.12 8.43
N HIS A 404 -23.06 28.00 7.74
CA HIS A 404 -23.73 27.73 6.48
C HIS A 404 -22.74 27.26 5.40
N SER A 405 -23.00 26.08 4.84
CA SER A 405 -22.30 25.50 3.72
C SER A 405 -22.79 26.11 2.39
N HIS A 406 -21.85 26.55 1.57
CA HIS A 406 -22.03 26.42 0.13
C HIS A 406 -21.74 24.95 -0.20
N GLN A 407 -22.76 24.20 -0.60
CA GLN A 407 -22.65 22.80 -1.02
C GLN A 407 -22.23 22.76 -2.49
N ASP A 408 -21.11 22.12 -2.78
CA ASP A 408 -20.77 21.62 -4.11
C ASP A 408 -21.74 20.46 -4.48
N PRO A 409 -21.96 20.17 -5.77
CA PRO A 409 -22.93 19.15 -6.19
C PRO A 409 -22.54 17.76 -5.68
N GLU A 410 -23.44 17.11 -4.94
CA GLU A 410 -23.24 15.75 -4.43
C GLU A 410 -23.20 14.74 -5.59
N LYS A 411 -22.06 14.06 -5.72
CA LYS A 411 -21.84 12.98 -6.67
C LYS A 411 -22.18 11.65 -6.01
N THR A 412 -23.10 10.89 -6.61
CA THR A 412 -23.46 9.54 -6.17
C THR A 412 -22.96 8.54 -7.20
N ILE A 413 -22.14 7.58 -6.77
CA ILE A 413 -21.69 6.47 -7.59
C ILE A 413 -22.46 5.23 -7.13
N VAL A 414 -23.13 4.56 -8.06
CA VAL A 414 -23.79 3.28 -7.79
C VAL A 414 -23.05 2.20 -8.58
N THR A 415 -22.53 1.21 -7.86
CA THR A 415 -21.92 0.02 -8.44
C THR A 415 -22.76 -1.20 -8.09
N THR A 416 -23.35 -1.84 -9.07
CA THR A 416 -24.09 -3.10 -8.91
C THR A 416 -23.33 -4.23 -9.57
N THR A 417 -22.94 -5.23 -8.77
CA THR A 417 -22.32 -6.48 -9.20
C THR A 417 -23.32 -7.61 -9.04
N ARG A 418 -23.80 -8.15 -10.16
CA ARG A 418 -24.69 -9.32 -10.19
C ARG A 418 -23.90 -10.55 -10.60
N THR A 419 -23.86 -11.57 -9.76
CA THR A 419 -23.22 -12.86 -10.02
C THR A 419 -24.27 -13.95 -10.03
N ILE A 420 -24.34 -14.70 -11.11
CA ILE A 420 -25.22 -15.84 -11.30
C ILE A 420 -24.35 -17.06 -11.54
N VAL A 421 -24.52 -18.10 -10.72
CA VAL A 421 -23.80 -19.37 -10.85
C VAL A 421 -24.79 -20.50 -11.04
N THR A 422 -24.54 -21.33 -12.06
CA THR A 422 -25.36 -22.51 -12.36
C THR A 422 -24.48 -23.73 -12.65
N HIS A 423 -24.85 -24.87 -12.07
CA HIS A 423 -24.20 -26.16 -12.29
C HIS A 423 -24.90 -26.98 -13.39
N SER A 424 -24.21 -27.95 -14.00
CA SER A 424 -24.69 -28.72 -15.19
C SER A 424 -25.97 -29.52 -15.00
N ASP A 425 -26.42 -29.73 -13.76
CA ASP A 425 -27.70 -30.37 -13.49
C ASP A 425 -28.90 -29.42 -13.67
N GLY A 426 -28.67 -28.10 -13.80
CA GLY A 426 -29.73 -27.10 -14.00
C GLY A 426 -30.68 -26.94 -12.80
N HIS A 427 -30.36 -27.57 -11.68
CA HIS A 427 -31.26 -27.70 -10.53
C HIS A 427 -30.94 -26.71 -9.41
N GLU A 428 -29.67 -26.34 -9.22
CA GLU A 428 -29.28 -25.28 -8.27
C GLU A 428 -28.77 -24.03 -9.00
N SER A 429 -29.51 -22.93 -8.84
CA SER A 429 -29.05 -21.59 -9.22
C SER A 429 -28.83 -20.75 -7.97
N LYS A 430 -27.60 -20.24 -7.83
CA LYS A 430 -27.27 -19.25 -6.79
C LYS A 430 -27.09 -17.91 -7.47
N THR A 431 -27.94 -16.95 -7.11
CA THR A 431 -27.79 -15.56 -7.53
C THR A 431 -27.33 -14.73 -6.34
N MET A 432 -26.29 -13.94 -6.54
CA MET A 432 -25.80 -12.97 -5.59
C MET A 432 -25.73 -11.61 -6.28
N GLU A 433 -26.46 -10.64 -5.76
CA GLU A 433 -26.42 -9.26 -6.23
C GLU A 433 -25.86 -8.37 -5.13
N GLU A 434 -24.77 -7.68 -5.41
CA GLU A 434 -24.13 -6.72 -4.53
C GLU A 434 -24.30 -5.32 -5.12
N THR A 435 -24.97 -4.43 -4.40
CA THR A 435 -25.10 -3.01 -4.77
C THR A 435 -24.37 -2.17 -3.74
N VAL A 436 -23.39 -1.39 -4.20
CA VAL A 436 -22.66 -0.40 -3.42
C VAL A 436 -23.08 0.99 -3.89
N VAL A 437 -23.66 1.77 -2.99
CA VAL A 437 -23.98 3.17 -3.21
C VAL A 437 -22.97 4.00 -2.43
N GLU A 438 -22.16 4.77 -3.13
CA GLU A 438 -21.20 5.71 -2.56
C GLU A 438 -21.73 7.13 -2.76
N THR A 439 -22.04 7.81 -1.66
CA THR A 439 -22.34 9.26 -1.63
C THR A 439 -21.19 10.00 -0.93
N GLU A 440 -21.22 11.34 -0.94
CA GLU A 440 -20.25 12.15 -0.19
C GLU A 440 -20.41 11.93 1.32
N GLY A 441 -19.72 10.92 1.85
CA GLY A 441 -19.66 10.63 3.28
C GLY A 441 -20.52 9.46 3.73
N GLU A 442 -21.17 8.69 2.85
CA GLU A 442 -21.85 7.45 3.26
C GLU A 442 -21.64 6.37 2.20
N VAL A 443 -21.35 5.15 2.65
CA VAL A 443 -21.28 3.97 1.78
C VAL A 443 -22.34 2.99 2.25
N VAL A 444 -23.31 2.71 1.39
CA VAL A 444 -24.33 1.70 1.65
C VAL A 444 -24.06 0.51 0.76
N ARG A 445 -23.69 -0.61 1.36
CA ARG A 445 -23.50 -1.91 0.71
C ARG A 445 -24.71 -2.79 0.97
N THR A 446 -25.39 -3.21 -0.09
CA THR A 446 -26.50 -4.16 -0.02
C THR A 446 -26.11 -5.44 -0.76
N VAL A 447 -26.13 -6.58 -0.07
CA VAL A 447 -25.94 -7.91 -0.66
C VAL A 447 -27.26 -8.67 -0.61
N LEU A 448 -27.77 -9.08 -1.76
CA LEU A 448 -28.94 -9.93 -1.89
C LEU A 448 -28.50 -11.30 -2.42
N GLU A 449 -28.54 -12.31 -1.57
CA GLU A 449 -28.35 -13.71 -1.96
C GLU A 449 -29.72 -14.35 -2.18
N SER A 450 -29.88 -15.10 -3.27
CA SER A 450 -31.04 -15.96 -3.47
C SER A 450 -30.65 -17.33 -3.99
N THR A 451 -31.30 -18.35 -3.45
CA THR A 451 -31.17 -19.75 -3.85
C THR A 451 -32.56 -20.33 -4.06
N VAL A 452 -32.75 -21.09 -5.13
CA VAL A 452 -33.95 -21.88 -5.36
C VAL A 452 -33.56 -23.34 -5.23
N ASP A 453 -34.26 -24.07 -4.37
CA ASP A 453 -34.07 -25.51 -4.20
C ASP A 453 -34.99 -26.33 -5.11
N ASP A 454 -34.75 -27.64 -5.16
CA ASP A 454 -35.50 -28.62 -5.98
C ASP A 454 -37.02 -28.64 -5.71
N ASP A 455 -37.46 -28.15 -4.56
CA ASP A 455 -38.86 -28.08 -4.15
C ASP A 455 -39.53 -26.75 -4.57
N GLY A 456 -38.80 -25.87 -5.26
CA GLY A 456 -39.28 -24.56 -5.72
C GLY A 456 -39.38 -23.52 -4.61
N ILE A 457 -38.59 -23.67 -3.54
CA ILE A 457 -38.52 -22.71 -2.43
C ILE A 457 -37.36 -21.76 -2.71
N LYS A 458 -37.69 -20.50 -2.99
CA LYS A 458 -36.71 -19.41 -3.07
C LYS A 458 -36.41 -18.94 -1.65
N SER A 459 -35.16 -19.12 -1.21
CA SER A 459 -34.63 -18.52 0.01
C SER A 459 -33.87 -17.27 -0.37
N GLU A 460 -34.21 -16.12 0.23
CA GLU A 460 -33.53 -14.85 0.00
C GLU A 460 -32.94 -14.33 1.31
N ARG A 461 -31.71 -13.83 1.24
CA ARG A 461 -31.00 -13.19 2.34
C ARG A 461 -30.51 -11.84 1.85
N LYS A 462 -31.08 -10.77 2.39
CA LYS A 462 -30.67 -9.39 2.14
C LYS A 462 -29.87 -8.88 3.33
N GLU A 463 -28.66 -8.42 3.08
CA GLU A 463 -27.78 -7.81 4.06
C GLU A 463 -27.49 -6.38 3.63
N THR A 464 -27.79 -5.41 4.47
CA THR A 464 -27.53 -3.98 4.20
C THR A 464 -26.57 -3.47 5.26
N THR A 465 -25.38 -3.10 4.83
CA THR A 465 -24.32 -2.50 5.65
C THR A 465 -24.18 -1.04 5.27
N THR A 466 -24.48 -0.16 6.22
CA THR A 466 -24.26 1.28 6.09
C THR A 466 -23.00 1.65 6.85
N ILE A 467 -22.08 2.32 6.16
CA ILE A 467 -20.87 2.92 6.72
C ILE A 467 -21.05 4.42 6.59
N ASP A 468 -21.25 5.11 7.71
CA ASP A 468 -21.38 6.57 7.69
C ASP A 468 -20.01 7.27 7.59
N ALA A 469 -20.03 8.60 7.54
CA ALA A 469 -18.84 9.42 7.35
C ALA A 469 -17.81 9.28 8.47
N SER A 470 -18.24 8.78 9.64
CA SER A 470 -17.38 8.53 10.81
C SER A 470 -16.72 7.15 10.77
N GLY A 471 -17.11 6.30 9.82
CA GLY A 471 -16.67 4.92 9.71
C GLY A 471 -17.44 3.96 10.63
N ASP A 472 -18.51 4.43 11.29
CA ASP A 472 -19.37 3.58 12.09
C ASP A 472 -20.21 2.68 11.17
N GLU A 473 -20.06 1.37 11.36
CA GLU A 473 -20.73 0.35 10.56
C GLU A 473 -22.02 -0.11 11.25
N LYS A 474 -23.14 -0.07 10.52
CA LYS A 474 -24.41 -0.67 10.93
C LYS A 474 -24.87 -1.67 9.89
N THR A 475 -25.05 -2.92 10.33
CA THR A 475 -25.49 -4.01 9.46
C THR A 475 -26.87 -4.49 9.86
N GLN A 476 -27.78 -4.57 8.88
CA GLN A 476 -29.11 -5.15 9.01
C GLN A 476 -29.21 -6.37 8.10
N VAL A 477 -29.79 -7.46 8.62
CA VAL A 477 -29.98 -8.71 7.88
C VAL A 477 -31.46 -9.06 7.88
N GLU A 478 -32.01 -9.28 6.70
CA GLU A 478 -33.36 -9.76 6.47
C GLU A 478 -33.30 -11.09 5.71
N THR A 479 -34.08 -12.07 6.14
CA THR A 479 -34.20 -13.37 5.47
C THR A 479 -35.64 -13.69 5.19
N SER A 480 -35.96 -14.14 3.98
CA SER A 480 -37.30 -14.55 3.57
C SER A 480 -37.24 -15.92 2.87
N LYS A 481 -38.37 -16.63 2.90
CA LYS A 481 -38.57 -17.86 2.14
C LYS A 481 -39.92 -17.78 1.44
N THR A 482 -39.91 -17.93 0.12
CA THR A 482 -41.12 -17.82 -0.71
C THR A 482 -41.19 -18.99 -1.65
N ARG A 483 -42.38 -19.59 -1.78
CA ARG A 483 -42.61 -20.65 -2.77
C ARG A 483 -42.84 -20.00 -4.13
N VAL A 484 -42.03 -20.35 -5.12
CA VAL A 484 -42.06 -19.74 -6.45
C VAL A 484 -42.50 -20.80 -7.47
N ALA A 485 -43.40 -20.43 -8.39
CA ALA A 485 -43.74 -21.29 -9.52
C ALA A 485 -42.57 -21.24 -10.53
N GLU A 486 -42.13 -22.40 -11.02
CA GLU A 486 -41.02 -22.62 -11.98
C GLU A 486 -40.39 -21.34 -12.56
N SER A 487 -39.19 -21.03 -12.07
CA SER A 487 -38.38 -19.87 -12.44
C SER A 487 -37.95 -19.91 -13.92
N SER A 488 -38.44 -18.97 -14.74
CA SER A 488 -38.03 -18.84 -16.16
C SER A 488 -36.89 -17.84 -16.41
N GLU A 489 -36.60 -16.88 -15.52
CA GLU A 489 -35.61 -15.80 -15.81
C GLU A 489 -34.13 -16.21 -15.68
N VAL A 490 -33.74 -16.96 -14.64
CA VAL A 490 -32.33 -17.33 -14.42
C VAL A 490 -31.81 -18.36 -15.44
N PRO A 491 -32.58 -19.40 -15.81
CA PRO A 491 -32.18 -20.34 -16.86
C PRO A 491 -32.01 -19.69 -18.24
N GLU A 492 -32.79 -18.64 -18.54
CA GLU A 492 -32.78 -17.95 -19.84
C GLU A 492 -31.51 -17.11 -20.01
N ILE A 493 -31.10 -16.33 -18.99
CA ILE A 493 -29.85 -15.55 -19.00
C ILE A 493 -28.62 -16.43 -19.21
N ILE A 494 -28.59 -17.60 -18.55
CA ILE A 494 -27.49 -18.57 -18.66
C ILE A 494 -27.47 -19.21 -20.04
N LYS A 495 -28.65 -19.55 -20.57
CA LYS A 495 -28.79 -20.11 -21.91
C LYS A 495 -28.30 -19.14 -22.98
N GLU A 496 -28.74 -17.88 -22.92
CA GLU A 496 -28.27 -16.82 -23.82
C GLU A 496 -26.75 -16.60 -23.71
N ALA A 497 -26.21 -16.58 -22.49
CA ALA A 497 -24.77 -16.41 -22.27
C ALA A 497 -23.93 -17.58 -22.84
N ARG A 498 -24.45 -18.81 -22.78
CA ARG A 498 -23.82 -20.00 -23.39
C ARG A 498 -23.83 -19.92 -24.91
N GLU A 499 -25.00 -19.68 -25.51
CA GLU A 499 -25.14 -19.53 -26.97
C GLU A 499 -24.21 -18.41 -27.50
N ARG A 500 -24.06 -17.32 -26.73
CA ARG A 500 -23.17 -16.21 -27.07
C ARG A 500 -21.69 -16.57 -27.00
N ILE A 501 -21.25 -17.31 -25.97
CA ILE A 501 -19.85 -17.77 -25.88
C ILE A 501 -19.52 -18.73 -27.03
N GLU A 502 -20.42 -19.66 -27.34
CA GLU A 502 -20.23 -20.61 -28.44
C GLU A 502 -20.06 -19.90 -29.78
N GLU A 503 -20.89 -18.90 -30.07
CA GLU A 503 -20.78 -18.07 -31.27
C GLU A 503 -19.44 -17.32 -31.35
N LEU A 504 -18.96 -16.77 -30.23
CA LEU A 504 -17.68 -16.03 -30.19
C LEU A 504 -16.47 -16.96 -30.36
N VAL A 505 -16.53 -18.19 -29.84
CA VAL A 505 -15.50 -19.21 -30.00
C VAL A 505 -15.46 -19.71 -31.45
N GLU A 506 -16.61 -19.96 -32.08
CA GLU A 506 -16.68 -20.31 -33.51
C GLU A 506 -16.13 -19.19 -34.40
N HIS A 507 -16.47 -17.93 -34.10
CA HIS A 507 -15.97 -16.79 -34.85
C HIS A 507 -14.45 -16.59 -34.72
N GLN A 508 -13.85 -16.89 -33.55
CA GLN A 508 -12.40 -16.91 -33.35
C GLN A 508 -11.70 -18.04 -34.14
N LEU A 509 -12.34 -19.20 -34.29
CA LEU A 509 -11.79 -20.34 -35.04
C LEU A 509 -11.85 -20.11 -36.56
N GLU A 510 -12.83 -19.38 -37.07
CA GLU A 510 -12.98 -19.09 -38.52
C GLU A 510 -12.12 -17.92 -39.03
N HIS A 511 -11.67 -17.00 -38.16
CA HIS A 511 -10.89 -15.82 -38.54
C HIS A 511 -9.45 -15.84 -38.01
N SER A 512 -8.49 -16.32 -38.83
CA SER A 512 -7.05 -16.05 -38.64
C SER A 512 -6.75 -14.53 -38.72
N PRO A 513 -5.79 -13.99 -37.94
CA PRO A 513 -5.76 -12.57 -37.59
C PRO A 513 -5.16 -11.73 -38.71
N ALA A 514 -6.03 -11.13 -39.52
CA ALA A 514 -5.66 -10.04 -40.41
C ALA A 514 -6.77 -8.96 -40.38
N LYS A 515 -6.78 -8.14 -39.32
CA LYS A 515 -7.21 -6.73 -39.37
C LYS A 515 -6.90 -6.02 -38.04
N SER A 516 -6.54 -4.74 -38.20
CA SER A 516 -6.20 -3.73 -37.20
C SER A 516 -7.28 -3.48 -36.15
N PRO A 517 -6.95 -3.06 -34.92
CA PRO A 517 -7.93 -2.70 -33.90
C PRO A 517 -8.56 -1.34 -34.23
N SER A 518 -9.84 -1.38 -34.56
CA SER A 518 -10.72 -0.21 -34.47
C SER A 518 -11.20 -0.06 -33.04
N ALA A 519 -11.41 1.18 -32.61
CA ALA A 519 -11.74 1.57 -31.24
C ALA A 519 -12.97 0.83 -30.65
N ALA A 520 -12.85 0.51 -29.35
CA ALA A 520 -13.89 0.26 -28.34
C ALA A 520 -15.17 -0.47 -28.79
N SER A 521 -15.27 -1.78 -28.50
CA SER A 521 -16.52 -2.54 -28.20
C SER A 521 -16.48 -4.05 -28.56
N GLU A 522 -15.37 -4.61 -29.06
CA GLU A 522 -15.35 -6.05 -29.39
C GLU A 522 -15.16 -6.93 -28.13
N PRO A 523 -15.99 -7.96 -27.92
CA PRO A 523 -15.88 -8.86 -26.78
C PRO A 523 -14.61 -9.72 -26.86
N THR A 524 -13.89 -9.86 -25.76
CA THR A 524 -12.68 -10.70 -25.68
C THR A 524 -13.04 -12.09 -25.22
N VAL A 525 -12.52 -13.12 -25.89
CA VAL A 525 -12.69 -14.54 -25.49
C VAL A 525 -11.32 -15.20 -25.32
N GLU A 526 -11.13 -15.88 -24.19
CA GLU A 526 -9.94 -16.65 -23.85
C GLU A 526 -10.31 -18.08 -23.46
N THR A 527 -9.61 -19.07 -24.03
CA THR A 527 -9.75 -20.49 -23.68
C THR A 527 -8.50 -20.94 -22.91
N ILE A 528 -8.71 -21.47 -21.71
CA ILE A 528 -7.67 -21.97 -20.82
C ILE A 528 -7.86 -23.47 -20.64
N VAL A 529 -6.85 -24.26 -20.98
CA VAL A 529 -6.85 -25.71 -20.75
C VAL A 529 -5.84 -26.03 -19.65
N ASN A 530 -6.34 -26.57 -18.54
CA ASN A 530 -5.52 -26.92 -17.37
C ASN A 530 -4.89 -28.32 -17.53
N GLU A 531 -3.76 -28.57 -16.85
CA GLU A 531 -3.03 -29.86 -16.92
C GLU A 531 -3.85 -31.07 -16.44
N ASN A 532 -4.93 -30.84 -15.71
CA ASN A 532 -5.90 -31.84 -15.22
C ASN A 532 -6.99 -32.21 -16.25
N GLY A 533 -6.99 -31.60 -17.44
CA GLY A 533 -7.98 -31.84 -18.49
C GLY A 533 -9.25 -30.99 -18.39
N GLU A 534 -9.29 -30.02 -17.47
CA GLU A 534 -10.38 -29.04 -17.41
C GLU A 534 -10.20 -27.95 -18.45
N GLU A 535 -11.28 -27.58 -19.13
CA GLU A 535 -11.32 -26.52 -20.12
C GLU A 535 -12.20 -25.39 -19.60
N THR A 536 -11.64 -24.18 -19.52
CA THR A 536 -12.35 -22.98 -19.08
C THR A 536 -12.33 -21.93 -20.17
N ILE A 537 -13.51 -21.48 -20.59
CA ILE A 537 -13.69 -20.42 -21.58
C ILE A 537 -14.22 -19.20 -20.86
N VAL A 538 -13.53 -18.06 -21.01
CA VAL A 538 -13.93 -16.78 -20.42
C VAL A 538 -14.21 -15.80 -21.54
N SER A 539 -15.39 -15.20 -21.54
CA SER A 539 -15.72 -14.06 -22.41
C SER A 539 -15.97 -12.80 -21.58
N THR A 540 -15.41 -11.68 -21.98
CA THR A 540 -15.69 -10.37 -21.37
C THR A 540 -16.22 -9.40 -22.42
N GLU A 541 -17.37 -8.81 -22.14
CA GLU A 541 -18.02 -7.78 -22.94
C GLU A 541 -18.15 -6.49 -22.13
N VAL A 542 -17.84 -5.36 -22.75
CA VAL A 542 -17.97 -4.04 -22.14
C VAL A 542 -19.01 -3.24 -22.93
N ILE A 543 -20.11 -2.90 -22.26
CA ILE A 543 -21.20 -2.09 -22.79
C ILE A 543 -21.14 -0.74 -22.09
N ASP A 544 -20.96 0.34 -22.85
CA ASP A 544 -20.90 1.70 -22.33
C ASP A 544 -21.93 2.54 -23.10
N ASP A 545 -22.97 3.01 -22.42
CA ASP A 545 -24.04 3.83 -23.00
C ASP A 545 -23.91 5.33 -22.63
N GLY A 546 -22.81 5.72 -22.00
CA GLY A 546 -22.49 7.10 -21.63
C GLY A 546 -23.00 7.54 -20.25
N GLU A 547 -23.99 6.86 -19.68
CA GLU A 547 -24.46 7.06 -18.30
C GLU A 547 -24.12 5.87 -17.39
N THR A 548 -24.09 4.67 -17.97
CA THR A 548 -23.73 3.43 -17.31
C THR A 548 -22.64 2.68 -18.08
N ARG A 549 -21.72 2.08 -17.33
CA ARG A 549 -20.72 1.17 -17.86
C ARG A 549 -20.95 -0.22 -17.28
N THR A 550 -21.32 -1.16 -18.13
CA THR A 550 -21.54 -2.56 -17.77
C THR A 550 -20.41 -3.43 -18.32
N VAL A 551 -19.79 -4.23 -17.45
CA VAL A 551 -18.81 -5.26 -17.80
C VAL A 551 -19.43 -6.62 -17.51
N LYS A 552 -19.76 -7.37 -18.56
CA LYS A 552 -20.31 -8.72 -18.48
C LYS A 552 -19.19 -9.72 -18.72
N THR A 553 -18.92 -10.56 -17.74
CA THR A 553 -17.98 -11.68 -17.83
C THR A 553 -18.76 -12.98 -17.74
N THR A 554 -18.63 -13.83 -18.76
CA THR A 554 -19.20 -15.18 -18.75
C THR A 554 -18.05 -16.16 -18.71
N THR A 555 -18.13 -17.14 -17.81
CA THR A 555 -17.15 -18.22 -17.67
C THR A 555 -17.87 -19.54 -17.80
N VAL A 556 -17.43 -20.37 -18.74
CA VAL A 556 -17.90 -21.74 -18.91
C VAL A 556 -16.73 -22.66 -18.59
N THR A 557 -16.91 -23.52 -17.60
CA THR A 557 -15.90 -24.51 -17.21
C THR A 557 -16.44 -25.90 -17.46
N LYS A 558 -15.69 -26.68 -18.23
CA LYS A 558 -15.88 -28.11 -18.44
C LYS A 558 -14.93 -28.87 -17.54
N HIS A 559 -15.51 -29.59 -16.59
CA HIS A 559 -14.79 -30.34 -15.57
C HIS A 559 -14.27 -31.67 -16.11
N ALA A 560 -13.23 -32.21 -15.48
CA ALA A 560 -12.60 -33.46 -15.90
C ALA A 560 -13.53 -34.70 -15.81
N ASP A 561 -14.62 -34.61 -15.03
CA ASP A 561 -15.65 -35.64 -14.90
C ASP A 561 -16.74 -35.56 -15.99
N GLY A 562 -16.65 -34.59 -16.90
CA GLY A 562 -17.60 -34.34 -17.97
C GLY A 562 -18.79 -33.46 -17.57
N SER A 563 -18.83 -32.97 -16.33
CA SER A 563 -19.79 -31.95 -15.89
C SER A 563 -19.38 -30.55 -16.37
N GLU A 564 -20.32 -29.61 -16.38
CA GLU A 564 -20.10 -28.24 -16.85
C GLU A 564 -20.68 -27.23 -15.84
N SER A 565 -19.98 -26.13 -15.59
CA SER A 565 -20.52 -25.02 -14.81
C SER A 565 -20.45 -23.73 -15.59
N THR A 566 -21.48 -22.90 -15.45
CA THR A 566 -21.51 -21.57 -16.06
C THR A 566 -21.65 -20.52 -14.98
N LEU A 567 -20.74 -19.56 -14.99
CA LEU A 567 -20.76 -18.39 -14.13
C LEU A 567 -20.93 -17.16 -15.02
N VAL A 568 -21.99 -16.40 -14.78
CA VAL A 568 -22.21 -15.09 -15.42
C VAL A 568 -22.06 -14.04 -14.34
N GLN A 569 -21.13 -13.12 -14.54
CA GLN A 569 -20.91 -11.97 -13.67
C GLN A 569 -21.13 -10.69 -14.48
N GLU A 570 -22.10 -9.88 -14.07
CA GLU A 570 -22.41 -8.58 -14.66
C GLU A 570 -22.08 -7.48 -13.65
N ASN A 571 -21.12 -6.63 -13.98
CA ASN A 571 -20.74 -5.48 -13.16
C ASN A 571 -21.21 -4.20 -13.86
N THR A 572 -22.24 -3.55 -13.33
CA THR A 572 -22.74 -2.27 -13.83
C THR A 572 -22.32 -1.15 -12.90
N THR A 573 -21.74 -0.09 -13.45
CA THR A 573 -21.38 1.14 -12.74
C THR A 573 -22.13 2.31 -13.35
N SER A 574 -22.83 3.09 -12.54
CA SER A 574 -23.60 4.26 -12.96
C SER A 574 -23.19 5.46 -12.11
N GLU A 575 -23.02 6.62 -12.74
CA GLU A 575 -22.71 7.87 -12.05
C GLU A 575 -23.88 8.84 -12.19
N THR A 576 -24.37 9.39 -11.08
CA THR A 576 -25.44 10.39 -11.10
C THR A 576 -25.02 11.64 -10.33
N ILE A 577 -25.08 12.80 -10.97
CA ILE A 577 -24.76 14.10 -10.39
C ILE A 577 -26.08 14.79 -10.05
N THR A 578 -26.36 14.97 -8.76
CA THR A 578 -27.59 15.66 -8.33
C THR A 578 -27.27 17.12 -8.05
N THR A 579 -27.80 18.04 -8.87
CA THR A 579 -27.67 19.48 -8.62
C THR A 579 -28.90 19.97 -7.87
N SER A 580 -28.77 20.29 -6.58
CA SER A 580 -29.86 20.89 -5.80
C SER A 580 -30.01 22.36 -6.17
N VAL A 581 -31.01 22.67 -7.00
CA VAL A 581 -31.45 24.06 -7.25
C VAL A 581 -32.49 24.41 -6.20
N TYR A 582 -32.14 25.26 -5.23
CA TYR A 582 -33.12 25.92 -4.38
C TYR A 582 -33.56 27.22 -5.07
N GLU A 583 -34.85 27.33 -5.41
CA GLU A 583 -35.50 28.61 -5.73
C GLU A 583 -35.66 29.43 -4.44
N ASP A 584 -35.40 30.75 -4.56
CA ASP A 584 -35.30 31.78 -3.50
C ASP A 584 -36.46 31.84 -2.48
#